data_AF-A0A7C7QYB9-F1
#
_entry.id   AF-A0A7C7QYB9-F1
#
_cell.length_a   1.000
_cell.length_b   1.000
_cell.length_c   1.000
_cell.angle_alpha   90.00
_cell.angle_beta   90.00
_cell.angle_gamma   90.00
#
_symmetry.space_group_name_H-M   'P 1'
#
loop_
_entity.id
_entity.type
_entity.pdbx_description
1 polymer ?
#
loop_
_entity_poly.entity_id
_entity_poly.type
_entity_poly.pdbx_seq_one_letter_code
_entity_poly.pdbx_strand_id
1 'polypeptide(L)' 'MELLKNQPLAIQRRVIRDFIEEKDFEKVELVRRLLEKGGKVYLGKGKTVWRKGKKLCINLGV' A
#
# COMPACT_ATOMS: atom_id res chain seq x y z
N MET A 1 -10.22 4.45 3.92
CA MET A 1 -9.66 3.08 4.05
C MET A 1 -10.71 1.99 4.05
N GLU A 2 -11.81 2.14 4.80
CA GLU A 2 -12.82 1.07 4.94
C GLU A 2 -13.39 0.61 3.59
N LEU A 3 -13.57 1.54 2.64
CA LEU A 3 -13.97 1.21 1.28
C LEU A 3 -13.00 0.26 0.57
N LEU A 4 -11.69 0.53 0.59
CA LEU A 4 -10.68 -0.31 -0.09
C LEU A 4 -10.47 -1.64 0.64
N LYS A 5 -10.42 -1.63 1.97
CA LYS A 5 -10.23 -2.83 2.80
C LYS A 5 -11.32 -3.88 2.54
N ASN A 6 -12.56 -3.44 2.29
CA ASN A 6 -13.70 -4.31 2.07
C ASN A 6 -13.89 -4.73 0.60
N GLN A 7 -13.06 -4.24 -0.33
CA GLN A 7 -13.10 -4.69 -1.73
C GLN A 7 -12.52 -6.09 -1.90
N PRO A 8 -12.87 -6.82 -2.99
CA PRO A 8 -12.19 -8.05 -3.36
C PRO A 8 -10.67 -7.89 -3.45
N LEU A 9 -9.91 -8.94 -3.09
CA LEU A 9 -8.44 -8.91 -3.07
C LEU A 9 -7.81 -8.45 -4.39
N ALA A 10 -8.40 -8.84 -5.52
CA ALA A 10 -7.92 -8.43 -6.84
C ALA A 10 -8.00 -6.91 -7.04
N ILE A 11 -9.10 -6.29 -6.58
CA ILE A 11 -9.28 -4.83 -6.64
C ILE A 11 -8.32 -4.13 -5.69
N GLN A 12 -8.13 -4.65 -4.47
CA GLN A 12 -7.15 -4.11 -3.53
C GLN A 12 -5.75 -4.07 -4.15
N ARG A 13 -5.31 -5.19 -4.73
CA ARG A 13 -3.99 -5.29 -5.38
C ARG A 13 -3.85 -4.35 -6.56
N ARG A 14 -4.89 -4.19 -7.37
CA ARG A 14 -4.88 -3.27 -8.51
C ARG A 14 -4.72 -1.81 -8.07
N VAL A 15 -5.55 -1.37 -7.13
CA VAL A 15 -5.46 0.00 -6.58
C VAL A 15 -4.11 0.24 -5.91
N ILE A 16 -3.57 -0.75 -5.20
CA ILE A 16 -2.24 -0.63 -4.59
C ILE A 16 -1.17 -0.48 -5.66
N ARG A 17 -1.16 -1.33 -6.71
CA ARG A 17 -0.19 -1.21 -7.82
C ARG A 17 -0.18 0.17 -8.42
N ASP A 18 -1.37 0.74 -8.66
CA ASP A 18 -1.50 2.09 -9.20
C ASP A 18 -1.01 3.15 -8.20
N PHE A 19 -1.27 2.97 -6.90
CA PHE A 19 -0.86 3.87 -5.83
C PHE A 19 0.65 3.91 -5.58
N ILE A 20 1.34 2.77 -5.64
CA ILE A 20 2.78 2.67 -5.39
C ILE A 20 3.64 2.67 -6.67
N GLU A 21 2.99 2.63 -7.83
CA GLU A 21 3.60 2.51 -9.17
C GLU A 21 4.58 1.33 -9.26
N GLU A 22 4.19 0.19 -8.69
CA GLU A 22 5.02 -1.01 -8.60
C GLU A 22 4.16 -2.24 -8.89
N LYS A 23 4.70 -3.16 -9.69
CA LYS A 23 4.00 -4.37 -10.14
C LYS A 23 4.43 -5.61 -9.37
N ASP A 24 5.57 -5.54 -8.70
CA ASP A 24 6.09 -6.63 -7.88
C ASP A 24 5.07 -7.10 -6.85
N PHE A 25 4.78 -8.41 -6.88
CA PHE A 25 3.72 -8.99 -6.07
C PHE A 25 4.02 -8.89 -4.57
N GLU A 26 5.27 -9.11 -4.17
CA GLU A 26 5.66 -9.10 -2.76
C GLU A 26 5.51 -7.71 -2.16
N LYS A 27 5.98 -6.67 -2.87
CA LYS A 27 5.82 -5.27 -2.48
C LYS A 27 4.34 -4.86 -2.39
N VAL A 28 3.52 -5.29 -3.34
CA VAL A 28 2.06 -5.04 -3.33
C VAL A 28 1.40 -5.69 -2.12
N GLU A 29 1.72 -6.96 -1.81
CA GLU A 29 1.17 -7.63 -0.63
C GLU A 29 1.65 -7.03 0.69
N LEU A 30 2.92 -6.60 0.78
CA LEU A 30 3.44 -5.89 1.94
C LEU A 30 2.63 -4.61 2.22
N VAL A 31 2.32 -3.84 1.18
CA VAL A 31 1.49 -2.64 1.31
C VAL A 31 0.05 -2.98 1.62
N ARG A 32 -0.51 -4.05 1.03
CA ARG A 32 -1.88 -4.50 1.33
C ARG A 32 -2.06 -4.84 2.80
N ARG A 33 -1.06 -5.46 3.43
CA ARG A 33 -1.08 -5.77 4.88
C ARG A 33 -1.24 -4.52 5.75
N LEU A 34 -0.83 -3.34 5.26
CA LEU A 34 -1.04 -2.07 5.97
C LEU A 34 -2.52 -1.67 6.10
N LEU A 35 -3.39 -2.18 5.21
CA LEU A 35 -4.84 -1.98 5.30
C LEU A 35 -5.44 -2.68 6.52
N GLU A 36 -4.88 -3.83 6.90
CA GLU A 36 -5.28 -4.59 8.08
C GLU A 36 -4.63 -4.04 9.34
N LYS A 37 -3.29 -4.03 9.36
CA LYS A 37 -2.48 -3.67 10.51
C LYS A 37 -1.74 -2.37 10.24
N GLY A 38 -1.75 -1.43 11.18
CA GLY A 38 -0.92 -0.23 11.09
C GLY A 38 0.56 -0.56 10.93
N GLY A 39 1.35 0.37 10.39
CA GLY A 39 2.78 0.18 10.20
C GLY A 39 3.37 1.05 9.09
N LYS A 40 4.62 0.75 8.75
CA LYS A 40 5.43 1.41 7.73
C LYS A 40 6.18 0.32 6.94
N VAL A 41 6.18 0.43 5.61
CA VAL A 41 6.82 -0.48 4.67
C VAL A 41 7.76 0.32 3.77
N TYR A 42 9.00 -0.14 3.66
CA TYR A 42 9.99 0.40 2.73
C TYR A 42 9.96 -0.40 1.43
N LEU A 43 9.75 0.26 0.29
CA LEU A 43 9.62 -0.38 -1.03
C LEU A 43 10.92 -0.37 -1.84
N GLY A 44 11.99 0.17 -1.25
CA GLY A 44 13.26 0.47 -1.94
C GLY A 44 13.21 1.80 -2.69
N LYS A 45 14.37 2.23 -3.23
CA LYS A 45 14.52 3.49 -3.99
C LYS A 45 14.00 4.73 -3.23
N GLY A 46 14.19 4.78 -1.91
CA GLY A 46 13.67 5.87 -1.06
C GLY A 46 12.15 5.90 -0.88
N LYS A 47 11.37 5.04 -1.56
CA LYS A 47 9.91 4.99 -1.43
C LYS A 47 9.49 4.31 -0.13
N THR A 48 8.61 4.98 0.62
CA THR A 48 8.07 4.46 1.87
C THR A 48 6.57 4.64 1.95
N VAL A 49 5.83 3.60 2.34
CA VAL A 49 4.38 3.64 2.55
C VAL A 49 4.06 3.43 4.03
N TRP A 50 3.14 4.20 4.60
CA TRP A 50 2.68 4.01 5.98
C TRP A 50 1.19 4.30 6.11
N ARG A 51 0.60 3.77 7.17
CA ARG A 51 -0.78 4.06 7.54
C ARG A 51 -0.82 5.20 8.55
N LYS A 52 -1.59 6.25 8.24
CA LYS A 52 -1.90 7.37 9.15
C LYS A 52 -3.40 7.38 9.41
N GLY A 53 -3.82 6.73 10.50
CA GLY A 53 -5.25 6.56 10.85
C GLY A 53 -6.02 5.79 9.78
N LYS A 54 -6.98 6.47 9.12
CA LYS A 54 -7.82 5.93 8.02
C LYS A 54 -7.25 6.17 6.61
N LYS A 55 -6.01 6.68 6.50
CA LYS A 55 -5.35 6.99 5.22
C LYS A 55 -4.09 6.15 5.04
N LEU A 56 -3.81 5.77 3.78
CA LEU A 56 -2.52 5.24 3.35
C LEU A 56 -1.73 6.41 2.75
N CYS A 57 -0.49 6.59 3.18
CA CYS A 57 0.38 7.67 2.72
C CYS A 57 1.63 7.07 2.11
N ILE A 58 2.15 7.71 1.06
CA ILE A 58 3.40 7.35 0.41
C ILE A 58 4.33 8.56 0.43
N ASN A 59 5.59 8.31 0.73
CA ASN A 59 6.68 9.23 0.47
C ASN A 59 7.37 8.72 -0.79
N LEU A 60 7.30 9.51 -1.85
CA LEU A 60 8.05 9.31 -3.07
C LEU A 60 9.42 9.93 -2.80
N GLY A 61 10.40 9.10 -2.45
CA GLY A 61 11.78 9.58 -2.30
C GLY A 61 12.18 10.30 -3.60
N VAL A 62 12.56 11.57 -3.47
CA VAL A 62 13.14 12.37 -4.55
C VAL A 62 14.58 11.93 -4.76
#